data_AF-A0A7S4IEH9-F1
#
_entry.id   AF-A0A7S4IEH9-F1
#
_cell.length_a   1.000
_cell.length_b   1.000
_cell.length_c   1.000
_cell.angle_alpha   90.00
_cell.angle_beta   90.00
_cell.angle_gamma   90.00
#
_symmetry.space_group_name_H-M   'P 1'
#
loop_
_entity.id
_entity.type
_entity.pdbx_description
1 polymer ?
#
loop_
_entity_poly.entity_id
_entity_poly.type
_entity_poly.pdbx_seq_one_letter_code
_entity_poly.pdbx_strand_id
1 'polypeptide(L)'
;RFLLRKNLPRTSLSSLRAALCGLGDSGYKEFNFAAKKLYRRLLQLSTKFIIEPAYGDDQSAKGPYQVLDPWKERLLSIVETLFPLPEGKQKRGNELLPS
;
A
#
# COMPACT_ATOMS: atom_id res chain seq x y z
N ARG A 1 7.90 18.31 4.67
CA ARG A 1 7.38 18.19 3.28
C ARG A 1 8.49 17.74 2.30
N PHE A 2 8.93 16.47 2.32
CA PHE A 2 9.95 15.95 1.40
C PHE A 2 9.37 15.59 0.03
N LEU A 3 8.34 14.74 -0.01
CA LEU A 3 7.72 14.22 -1.24
C LEU A 3 7.11 15.31 -2.16
N LEU A 4 6.76 16.45 -1.59
CA LEU A 4 6.14 17.58 -2.31
C LEU A 4 7.16 18.50 -3.01
N ARG A 5 8.46 18.28 -2.80
CA ARG A 5 9.50 19.05 -3.51
C ARG A 5 9.54 18.61 -4.97
N LYS A 6 9.33 19.55 -5.90
CA LYS A 6 9.33 19.27 -7.34
C LYS A 6 10.67 18.72 -7.83
N ASN A 7 11.78 19.23 -7.30
CA ASN A 7 13.14 18.96 -7.80
C ASN A 7 13.87 17.82 -7.06
N LEU A 8 13.16 16.82 -6.56
CA LEU A 8 13.82 15.65 -5.99
C LEU A 8 14.51 14.83 -7.10
N PRO A 9 15.77 14.39 -6.90
CA PRO A 9 16.39 13.41 -7.78
C PRO A 9 15.50 12.18 -7.96
N ARG A 10 15.45 11.63 -9.17
CA ARG A 10 14.65 10.43 -9.48
C ARG A 10 15.04 9.23 -8.62
N THR A 11 16.25 9.19 -8.09
CA THR A 11 16.75 8.09 -7.24
C THR A 11 16.50 8.30 -5.75
N SER A 12 15.80 9.37 -5.35
CA SER A 12 15.65 9.75 -3.93
C SER A 12 15.05 8.65 -3.05
N LEU A 13 14.29 7.72 -3.62
CA LEU A 13 13.66 6.59 -2.92
C LEU A 13 14.03 5.24 -3.55
N SER A 14 15.19 5.12 -4.21
CA SER A 14 15.60 3.88 -4.90
C SER A 14 15.82 2.68 -3.98
N SER A 15 16.16 2.93 -2.72
CA SER A 15 16.32 1.91 -1.68
C SER A 15 15.02 1.56 -0.95
N LEU A 16 13.95 2.34 -1.16
CA LEU A 16 12.66 2.12 -0.51
C LEU A 16 11.90 0.99 -1.23
N ARG A 17 11.47 0.01 -0.43
CA ARG A 17 10.43 -0.96 -0.82
C ARG A 17 9.10 -0.50 -0.25
N ALA A 18 8.04 -0.49 -1.06
CA ALA A 18 6.73 0.00 -0.66
C ALA A 18 5.60 -0.93 -1.08
N ALA A 19 4.51 -0.86 -0.31
CA ALA A 19 3.19 -1.32 -0.68
C ALA A 19 2.22 -0.16 -0.47
N LEU A 20 1.19 -0.04 -1.30
CA LEU A 20 0.22 1.05 -1.22
C LEU A 20 -1.17 0.51 -1.46
N CYS A 21 -2.10 0.82 -0.57
CA CYS A 21 -3.52 0.70 -0.81
C CYS A 21 -4.16 2.09 -0.74
N GLY A 22 -5.27 2.26 -1.45
CA GLY A 22 -6.09 3.44 -1.42
C GLY A 22 -7.52 3.11 -0.99
N LEU A 23 -8.10 4.00 -0.21
CA LEU A 23 -9.53 4.03 0.09
C LEU A 23 -10.14 5.21 -0.67
N GLY A 24 -11.26 4.96 -1.32
CA GLY A 24 -11.99 5.99 -2.04
C GLY A 24 -13.43 5.58 -2.23
N ASP A 25 -14.18 6.48 -2.84
CA ASP A 25 -15.60 6.32 -3.10
C ASP A 25 -15.82 6.72 -4.56
N SER A 26 -16.32 5.78 -5.37
CA SER A 26 -16.53 5.98 -6.81
C SER A 26 -17.73 6.89 -7.14
N GLY A 27 -18.54 7.24 -6.14
CA GLY A 27 -19.55 8.28 -6.23
C GLY A 27 -18.95 9.68 -6.35
N TYR A 28 -17.67 9.85 -5.99
CA TYR A 28 -16.92 11.07 -6.27
C TYR A 28 -16.18 10.97 -7.60
N LYS A 29 -16.14 12.10 -8.32
CA LYS A 29 -15.47 12.22 -9.63
C LYS A 29 -14.01 11.77 -9.61
N GLU A 30 -13.32 11.91 -8.48
CA GLU A 30 -11.90 11.64 -8.32
C GLU A 30 -11.61 10.36 -7.51
N PHE A 31 -12.14 9.23 -7.98
CA PHE A 31 -11.95 7.93 -7.32
C PHE A 31 -10.46 7.59 -7.07
N ASN A 32 -10.09 7.43 -5.79
CA ASN A 32 -8.76 7.06 -5.32
C ASN A 32 -7.62 8.00 -5.81
N PHE A 33 -7.92 9.27 -6.10
CA PHE A 33 -6.96 10.19 -6.72
C PHE A 33 -5.71 10.43 -5.88
N ALA A 34 -5.85 10.58 -4.56
CA ALA A 34 -4.71 10.75 -3.65
C ALA A 34 -3.76 9.53 -3.70
N ALA A 35 -4.31 8.32 -3.61
CA ALA A 35 -3.56 7.06 -3.68
C ALA A 35 -2.86 6.90 -5.04
N LYS A 36 -3.57 7.13 -6.14
CA LYS A 36 -3.03 7.07 -7.51
C LYS A 36 -1.92 8.10 -7.73
N LYS A 37 -2.07 9.32 -7.23
CA LYS A 37 -1.07 10.39 -7.33
C LYS A 37 0.17 10.06 -6.50
N LEU A 38 -0.01 9.50 -5.31
CA LEU A 38 1.10 9.04 -4.46
C LEU A 38 1.88 7.90 -5.12
N TYR A 39 1.19 6.88 -5.64
CA TYR A 39 1.81 5.77 -6.36
C TYR A 39 2.68 6.26 -7.52
N ARG A 40 2.13 7.11 -8.39
CA ARG A 40 2.87 7.73 -9.49
C ARG A 40 4.09 8.51 -9.00
N ARG A 41 3.97 9.27 -7.91
CA ARG A 41 5.09 10.04 -7.35
C ARG A 41 6.19 9.14 -6.80
N LEU A 42 5.84 8.04 -6.14
CA LEU A 42 6.81 7.07 -5.63
C LEU A 42 7.56 6.36 -6.77
N LEU A 43 6.85 5.99 -7.84
CA LEU A 43 7.48 5.44 -9.05
C LEU A 43 8.46 6.43 -9.70
N GLN A 44 8.10 7.72 -9.79
CA GLN A 44 9.00 8.77 -10.29
C GLN A 44 10.28 8.92 -9.45
N LEU A 45 10.24 8.52 -8.19
CA LEU A 45 11.35 8.55 -7.23
C LEU A 45 12.05 7.18 -7.11
N SER A 46 11.84 6.29 -8.08
CA SER A 46 12.46 4.96 -8.20
C SER A 46 12.16 4.00 -7.04
N THR A 47 11.07 4.23 -6.30
CA THR A 47 10.59 3.30 -5.27
C THR A 47 10.24 1.95 -5.89
N LYS A 48 10.64 0.85 -5.23
CA LYS A 48 10.31 -0.51 -5.65
C LYS A 48 9.03 -0.97 -4.96
N PHE A 49 7.96 -1.17 -5.73
CA PHE A 49 6.73 -1.75 -5.18
C PHE A 49 6.85 -3.26 -5.08
N ILE A 50 6.54 -3.81 -3.90
CA ILE A 50 6.60 -5.26 -3.67
C ILE A 50 5.29 -5.97 -4.08
N ILE A 51 4.23 -5.19 -4.27
CA ILE A 51 2.91 -5.63 -4.71
C ILE A 51 2.24 -4.47 -5.46
N GLU A 52 1.41 -4.78 -6.47
CA GLU A 52 0.59 -3.77 -7.14
C GLU A 52 -0.39 -3.10 -6.16
N PRO A 53 -0.70 -1.80 -6.32
CA PRO A 53 -1.66 -1.15 -5.45
C PRO A 53 -3.07 -1.72 -5.53
N ALA A 54 -3.75 -1.75 -4.40
CA ALA A 54 -5.19 -1.99 -4.32
C ALA A 54 -5.95 -0.68 -4.10
N TYR A 55 -7.14 -0.57 -4.68
CA TYR A 55 -8.02 0.58 -4.54
C TYR A 55 -9.40 0.11 -4.08
N GLY A 56 -9.70 0.28 -2.79
CA GLY A 56 -11.01 0.00 -2.22
C GLY A 56 -12.02 1.06 -2.63
N ASP A 57 -13.28 0.64 -2.76
CA ASP A 57 -14.42 1.47 -3.11
C ASP A 57 -15.55 1.33 -2.09
N ASP A 58 -15.90 2.43 -1.44
CA ASP A 58 -17.00 2.49 -0.46
C ASP A 58 -18.39 2.32 -1.11
N GLN A 59 -18.52 2.56 -2.42
CA GLN A 59 -19.77 2.33 -3.16
C GLN A 59 -19.94 0.91 -3.68
N SER A 60 -18.91 0.05 -3.54
CA SER A 60 -19.03 -1.35 -3.92
C SER A 60 -20.10 -2.04 -3.04
N ALA A 61 -20.87 -2.96 -3.62
CA ALA A 61 -21.87 -3.74 -2.90
C ALA A 61 -21.28 -4.54 -1.71
N LYS A 62 -19.98 -4.85 -1.76
CA LYS A 62 -19.25 -5.54 -0.68
C LYS A 62 -18.25 -4.62 0.05
N GLY A 63 -18.35 -3.32 -0.19
CA GLY A 63 -17.46 -2.29 0.35
C GLY A 63 -16.01 -2.41 -0.13
N PRO A 64 -15.10 -1.61 0.45
CA PRO A 64 -13.71 -1.52 0.01
C PRO A 64 -12.93 -2.80 0.35
N TYR A 65 -13.34 -3.50 1.41
CA TYR A 65 -12.67 -4.69 1.92
C TYR A 65 -12.68 -5.88 0.95
N GLN A 66 -13.64 -5.91 0.02
CA GLN A 66 -13.66 -6.89 -1.07
C GLN A 66 -12.33 -6.93 -1.86
N VAL A 67 -11.70 -5.76 -2.03
CA VAL A 67 -10.41 -5.63 -2.73
C VAL A 67 -9.25 -5.61 -1.73
N LEU A 68 -9.44 -4.99 -0.57
CA LEU A 68 -8.34 -4.78 0.39
C LEU A 68 -7.96 -6.03 1.19
N ASP A 69 -8.90 -6.90 1.55
CA ASP A 69 -8.60 -8.11 2.31
C ASP A 69 -7.74 -9.12 1.53
N PRO A 70 -8.08 -9.54 0.30
CA PRO A 70 -7.21 -10.42 -0.46
C PRO A 70 -5.86 -9.76 -0.79
N TRP A 71 -5.83 -8.44 -0.98
CA TRP A 71 -4.59 -7.70 -1.16
C TRP A 71 -3.70 -7.72 0.10
N LYS A 72 -4.29 -7.54 1.28
CA LYS A 72 -3.62 -7.58 2.58
C LYS A 72 -3.03 -8.97 2.83
N GLU A 73 -3.76 -10.03 2.57
CA GLU A 73 -3.26 -11.42 2.69
C GLU A 73 -2.06 -11.65 1.78
N ARG A 74 -2.15 -11.21 0.52
CA ARG A 74 -1.04 -11.31 -0.43
C ARG A 74 0.18 -10.49 0.02
N LEU A 75 -0.03 -9.28 0.53
CA LEU A 75 1.04 -8.45 1.08
C LEU A 75 1.73 -9.15 2.26
N LEU A 76 0.97 -9.72 3.20
CA LEU A 76 1.52 -10.41 4.35
C LEU A 76 2.38 -11.61 3.94
N SER A 77 1.94 -12.39 2.96
CA SER A 77 2.71 -13.51 2.39
C SER A 77 4.03 -13.05 1.74
N ILE A 78 4.01 -11.93 1.02
CA ILE A 78 5.23 -11.34 0.43
C ILE A 78 6.17 -10.85 1.53
N VAL A 79 5.66 -10.18 2.56
CA VAL A 79 6.47 -9.67 3.67
C VAL A 79 7.11 -10.81 4.46
N GLU A 80 6.38 -11.89 4.73
CA GLU A 80 6.94 -13.10 5.37
C GLU A 80 8.12 -13.67 4.58
N THR A 81 8.00 -13.68 3.25
CA THR A 81 9.04 -14.20 2.35
C THR A 81 10.25 -13.27 2.30
N LEU A 82 10.02 -11.96 2.24
CA LEU A 82 11.09 -10.96 2.12
C LEU A 82 11.79 -10.64 3.45
N PHE A 83 11.12 -10.89 4.57
CA PHE A 83 11.55 -10.56 5.92
C PHE A 83 11.18 -11.71 6.87
N PRO A 84 11.88 -12.85 6.78
CA PRO A 84 11.63 -13.97 7.66
C PRO A 84 11.84 -13.56 9.12
N LEU A 85 11.05 -14.15 10.02
CA LEU A 85 11.22 -13.89 11.45
C LEU A 85 12.59 -14.38 11.92
N PRO A 86 13.26 -13.63 12.82
CA PRO A 86 14.44 -14.12 13.49
C PRO A 86 14.14 -15.40 14.27
N GLU A 87 15.14 -16.26 14.41
CA GLU A 87 15.03 -17.48 15.21
C GLU A 87 14.46 -17.19 16.60
N GLY A 88 13.54 -18.04 17.06
CA GLY A 88 12.89 -17.93 18.36
C GLY A 88 11.77 -16.88 18.46
N LYS A 89 11.43 -16.16 17.38
CA LYS A 89 10.26 -15.26 17.37
C LYS A 89 9.06 -15.89 16.66
N GLN A 90 7.87 -15.69 17.22
CA GLN A 90 6.61 -16.11 16.62
C GLN A 90 5.80 -14.88 16.18
N LYS A 91 5.00 -15.04 15.12
CA LYS A 91 4.00 -14.04 14.75
C LYS A 91 2.99 -13.91 15.90
N ARG A 92 2.68 -12.68 16.29
CA ARG A 92 1.49 -12.42 17.12
C ARG A 92 0.26 -12.82 16.29
N GLY A 93 -0.64 -13.61 16.87
CA GLY A 93 -1.90 -14.00 16.22
C GLY A 93 -2.75 -12.78 15.86
N ASN A 94 -3.77 -12.99 15.01
CA ASN A 94 -4.75 -11.97 14.60
C ASN A 94 -5.64 -11.52 15.78
N GLU A 95 -5.07 -10.89 16.81
CA GLU A 95 -5.85 -10.01 17.67
C GLU A 95 -6.23 -8.79 16.84
N LEU A 96 -7.52 -8.67 16.54
CA LEU A 96 -8.09 -7.48 15.92
C LEU A 96 -7.63 -6.26 16.72
N LEU A 97 -7.10 -5.24 16.03
CA LEU A 97 -6.89 -3.93 16.65
C LEU A 97 -8.22 -3.53 17.31
N PRO A 98 -8.22 -3.15 18.60
CA PRO A 98 -9.46 -2.74 19.26
C PRO A 98 -10.11 -1.61 18.46
N SER A 99 -11.39 -1.80 18.15
CA SER A 99 -12.25 -0.88 17.39
C SER A 99 -12.39 0.48 18.05
#